data_AF-E1Y989-F1
#
_entry.id   AF-E1Y989-F1
#
_cell.length_a   1.000
_cell.length_b   1.000
_cell.length_c   1.000
_cell.angle_alpha   90.00
_cell.angle_beta   90.00
_cell.angle_gamma   90.00
#
_symmetry.space_group_name_H-M   'P 1'
#
loop_
_entity.id
_entity.type
_entity.pdbx_description
1 polymer ?
#
loop_
_entity_poly.entity_id
_entity_poly.type
_entity_poly.pdbx_seq_one_letter_code
_entity_poly.pdbx_strand_id
1 'polypeptide(L)'
;MKKNKDTSNKPFQVIMDERAHQNLKERAKQLNMSKGDFVQNLYASLEYRLARYRDKIGFTASARSDELDVKLIKFILYKDKMGLTPEEIEIKLDKIKGDFEYLKNRPDITIENNEF
;
A
#
# COMPACT_ATOMS: atom_id res chain seq x y z
N MET A 1 -7.59 -7.51 41.62
CA MET A 1 -7.55 -6.57 40.49
C MET A 1 -6.42 -6.98 39.54
N LYS A 2 -6.72 -7.45 38.32
CA LYS A 2 -5.71 -7.74 37.30
C LYS A 2 -5.28 -6.40 36.67
N LYS A 3 -3.98 -6.05 36.77
CA LYS A 3 -3.41 -4.90 36.06
C LYS A 3 -3.55 -5.15 34.57
N ASN A 4 -4.38 -4.36 33.88
CA ASN A 4 -4.38 -4.28 32.42
C ASN A 4 -2.96 -3.88 32.00
N LYS A 5 -2.22 -4.81 31.40
CA LYS A 5 -0.91 -4.52 30.81
C LYS A 5 -1.18 -3.69 29.57
N ASP A 6 -0.85 -2.41 29.64
CA ASP A 6 -0.83 -1.51 28.49
C ASP A 6 0.10 -2.10 27.42
N THR A 7 -0.49 -2.53 26.29
CA THR A 7 0.24 -3.12 25.17
C THR A 7 0.55 -2.10 24.07
N SER A 8 0.16 -0.84 24.25
CA SER A 8 0.23 0.21 23.22
C SER A 8 1.65 0.51 22.73
N ASN A 9 2.68 0.15 23.51
CA ASN A 9 4.07 0.51 23.22
C ASN A 9 5.02 -0.71 23.21
N LYS A 10 4.50 -1.91 22.93
CA LYS A 10 5.36 -3.09 22.82
C LYS A 10 6.15 -3.04 21.52
N PRO A 11 7.49 -3.15 21.56
CA PRO A 11 8.27 -3.32 20.34
C PRO A 11 7.77 -4.58 19.62
N PHE A 12 7.42 -4.43 18.35
CA PHE A 12 7.05 -5.55 17.49
C PHE A 12 8.30 -6.05 16.76
N GLN A 13 8.43 -7.36 16.66
CA GLN A 13 9.52 -7.99 15.92
C GLN A 13 9.07 -8.21 14.48
N VAL A 14 9.82 -7.66 13.53
CA VAL A 14 9.60 -7.91 12.10
C VAL A 14 10.56 -9.01 11.66
N ILE A 15 10.01 -10.10 11.15
CA ILE A 15 10.79 -11.12 10.46
C ILE A 15 10.99 -10.64 9.03
N MET A 16 12.24 -10.53 8.60
CA MET A 16 12.59 -10.12 7.24
C MET A 16 13.77 -10.96 6.73
N ASP A 17 13.90 -11.04 5.42
CA ASP A 17 15.05 -11.66 4.77
C ASP A 17 16.37 -10.98 5.21
N GLU A 18 17.42 -11.77 5.43
CA GLU A 18 18.70 -11.29 5.96
C GLU A 18 19.33 -10.24 5.03
N ARG A 19 19.25 -10.45 3.71
CA ARG A 19 19.78 -9.48 2.74
C ARG A 19 19.00 -8.18 2.77
N ALA A 20 17.67 -8.25 2.90
CA ALA A 20 16.83 -7.07 3.07
C ALA A 20 17.19 -6.31 4.37
N HIS A 21 17.43 -7.02 5.46
CA HIS A 21 17.84 -6.41 6.73
C HIS A 21 19.19 -5.70 6.63
N GLN A 22 20.20 -6.33 6.01
CA GLN A 22 21.51 -5.70 5.84
C GLN A 22 21.43 -4.46 4.95
N ASN A 23 20.70 -4.53 3.83
CA ASN A 23 20.47 -3.36 2.98
C ASN A 23 19.81 -2.21 3.75
N LEU A 24 18.81 -2.52 4.58
CA LEU A 24 18.15 -1.52 5.42
C LEU A 24 19.12 -0.87 6.41
N LYS A 25 19.96 -1.67 7.08
CA LYS A 25 20.98 -1.18 8.02
C LYS A 25 21.99 -0.27 7.33
N GLU A 26 22.49 -0.67 6.17
CA GLU A 26 23.46 0.11 5.39
C GLU A 26 22.88 1.44 4.93
N ARG A 27 21.64 1.44 4.43
CA ARG A 27 20.96 2.66 3.98
C ARG A 27 20.66 3.62 5.12
N ALA A 28 20.16 3.11 6.25
CA ALA A 28 19.95 3.93 7.44
C ALA A 28 21.25 4.58 7.92
N LYS A 29 22.37 3.84 7.89
CA LYS A 29 23.70 4.35 8.24
C LYS A 29 24.18 5.43 7.26
N GLN A 30 24.01 5.23 5.96
CA GLN A 30 24.37 6.22 4.93
C GLN A 30 23.62 7.54 5.10
N LEU A 31 22.40 7.48 5.62
CA LEU A 31 21.55 8.65 5.88
C LEU A 31 21.67 9.19 7.32
N ASN A 32 22.60 8.66 8.12
CA ASN A 32 22.81 9.02 9.53
C ASN A 32 21.51 9.01 10.37
N MET A 33 20.68 7.98 10.20
CA MET A 33 19.41 7.84 10.90
C MET A 33 19.25 6.48 11.57
N SER A 34 18.36 6.41 12.57
CA SER A 34 18.02 5.13 13.17
C SER A 34 17.27 4.24 12.17
N LYS A 35 17.33 2.93 12.38
CA LYS A 35 16.56 1.97 11.56
C LYS A 35 15.06 2.20 11.69
N GLY A 36 14.61 2.61 12.88
CA GLY A 36 13.21 2.94 13.13
C GLY A 36 12.77 4.15 12.29
N ASP A 37 13.52 5.24 12.36
CA ASP A 37 13.21 6.45 11.59
C ASP A 37 13.27 6.20 10.07
N PHE A 38 14.23 5.38 9.62
CA PHE A 38 14.32 5.01 8.22
C PHE A 38 13.09 4.23 7.77
N VAL A 39 12.63 3.24 8.55
CA VAL A 39 11.41 2.48 8.25
C VAL A 39 10.18 3.39 8.26
N GLN A 40 10.07 4.30 9.23
CA GLN A 40 8.97 5.27 9.29
C GLN A 40 8.96 6.19 8.07
N ASN A 41 10.13 6.67 7.63
CA ASN A 41 10.25 7.48 6.43
C ASN A 41 9.86 6.72 5.16
N LEU A 42 10.24 5.43 5.06
CA LEU A 42 9.81 4.57 3.95
C LEU A 42 8.28 4.39 3.94
N TYR A 43 7.69 4.20 5.12
CA TYR A 43 6.25 4.06 5.29
C TYR A 43 5.52 5.36 4.89
N ALA A 44 5.92 6.49 5.45
CA ALA A 44 5.35 7.81 5.13
C ALA A 44 5.46 8.14 3.63
N SER A 45 6.57 7.77 2.98
CA SER A 45 6.76 7.92 1.53
C SER A 45 5.77 7.07 0.72
N LEU A 46 5.47 5.85 1.16
CA LEU A 46 4.47 5.00 0.51
C LEU A 46 3.06 5.55 0.72
N GLU A 47 2.70 5.95 1.95
CA GLU A 47 1.40 6.55 2.27
C GLU A 47 1.14 7.80 1.44
N TYR A 48 2.12 8.69 1.36
CA TYR A 48 2.02 9.93 0.57
C TYR A 48 1.76 9.66 -0.91
N ARG A 49 2.50 8.70 -1.50
CA ARG A 49 2.35 8.34 -2.92
C ARG A 49 1.02 7.63 -3.17
N LEU A 50 0.58 6.79 -2.24
CA LEU A 50 -0.72 6.15 -2.30
C LEU A 50 -1.85 7.18 -2.29
N ALA A 51 -1.80 8.15 -1.37
CA ALA A 51 -2.76 9.24 -1.30
C ALA A 51 -2.81 10.05 -2.62
N ARG A 52 -1.65 10.45 -3.15
CA ARG A 52 -1.60 11.15 -4.45
C ARG A 52 -2.23 10.35 -5.59
N TYR A 53 -2.01 9.05 -5.65
CA TYR A 53 -2.60 8.24 -6.71
C TYR A 53 -4.10 7.99 -6.50
N ARG A 54 -4.57 7.87 -5.25
CA ARG A 54 -6.00 7.88 -4.92
C ARG A 54 -6.70 9.16 -5.37
N ASP A 55 -6.08 10.31 -5.11
CA ASP A 55 -6.63 11.60 -5.52
C ASP A 55 -6.67 11.71 -7.04
N LYS A 56 -5.61 11.26 -7.72
CA LYS A 56 -5.49 11.33 -9.17
C LYS A 56 -6.52 10.49 -9.91
N ILE A 57 -6.84 9.31 -9.39
CA ILE A 57 -7.93 8.48 -9.94
C ILE A 57 -9.31 9.00 -9.54
N GLY A 58 -9.40 10.00 -8.64
CA GLY A 58 -10.65 10.63 -8.20
C GLY A 58 -11.45 9.79 -7.22
N PHE A 59 -10.79 9.01 -6.36
CA PHE A 59 -11.46 8.04 -5.49
C PHE A 59 -11.79 8.62 -4.11
N THR A 60 -13.08 8.60 -3.74
CA THR A 60 -13.57 8.84 -2.38
C THR A 60 -13.86 7.49 -1.71
N ALA A 61 -13.42 7.31 -0.46
CA ALA A 61 -13.46 6.05 0.28
C ALA A 61 -14.78 5.26 0.08
N SER A 62 -14.66 3.99 -0.33
CA SER A 62 -15.76 3.05 -0.50
C SER A 62 -15.38 1.69 0.12
N ALA A 63 -16.34 0.76 0.22
CA ALA A 63 -16.14 -0.59 0.79
C ALA A 63 -15.03 -1.42 0.10
N ARG A 64 -14.52 -0.99 -1.07
CA ARG A 64 -13.42 -1.63 -1.79
C ARG A 64 -12.12 -0.81 -1.77
N SER A 65 -11.92 0.11 -0.80
CA SER A 65 -10.70 0.92 -0.70
C SER A 65 -9.43 0.08 -0.56
N ASP A 66 -9.52 -1.05 0.15
CA ASP A 66 -8.34 -1.86 0.47
C ASP A 66 -7.81 -2.60 -0.76
N GLU A 67 -8.70 -3.09 -1.64
CA GLU A 67 -8.31 -3.69 -2.91
C GLU A 67 -7.62 -2.69 -3.84
N LEU A 68 -8.11 -1.45 -3.86
CA LEU A 68 -7.51 -0.38 -4.63
C LEU A 68 -6.11 -0.05 -4.09
N ASP A 69 -5.96 0.03 -2.77
CA ASP A 69 -4.68 0.29 -2.13
C ASP A 69 -3.65 -0.78 -2.45
N VAL A 70 -4.05 -2.05 -2.38
CA VAL A 70 -3.16 -3.16 -2.74
C VAL A 70 -2.69 -3.03 -4.20
N LYS A 71 -3.59 -2.67 -5.13
CA LYS A 71 -3.22 -2.44 -6.53
C LYS A 71 -2.27 -1.25 -6.68
N LEU A 72 -2.56 -0.13 -6.03
CA LEU A 72 -1.75 1.09 -6.09
C LEU A 72 -0.36 0.90 -5.45
N ILE A 73 -0.27 0.22 -4.30
CA ILE A 73 1.00 -0.11 -3.65
C ILE A 73 1.85 -1.00 -4.57
N LYS A 74 1.26 -2.05 -5.16
CA LYS A 74 1.98 -2.90 -6.14
C LYS A 74 2.46 -2.08 -7.34
N PHE A 75 1.64 -1.15 -7.82
CA PHE A 75 2.01 -0.24 -8.90
C PHE A 75 3.17 0.68 -8.52
N ILE A 76 3.15 1.29 -7.33
CA ILE A 76 4.24 2.12 -6.80
C ILE A 76 5.56 1.35 -6.78
N LEU A 77 5.55 0.13 -6.24
CA LEU A 77 6.76 -0.71 -6.18
C LEU A 77 7.24 -1.13 -7.58
N TYR A 78 6.32 -1.44 -8.48
CA TYR A 78 6.64 -1.80 -9.86
C TYR A 78 7.27 -0.64 -10.63
N LYS A 79 6.70 0.57 -10.54
CA LYS A 79 7.26 1.73 -11.24
C LYS A 79 8.65 2.10 -10.73
N ASP A 80 8.89 1.97 -9.42
CA ASP A 80 10.19 2.28 -8.82
C ASP A 80 11.24 1.25 -9.27
N LYS A 81 10.83 -0.02 -9.42
CA LYS A 81 11.72 -1.08 -9.91
C LYS A 81 12.05 -0.94 -11.39
N MET A 82 11.07 -0.61 -12.22
CA MET A 82 11.22 -0.60 -13.68
C MET A 82 11.65 0.75 -14.24
N GLY A 83 11.50 1.83 -13.48
CA GLY A 83 11.83 3.19 -13.94
C GLY A 83 10.91 3.68 -15.05
N LEU A 84 9.59 3.50 -14.89
CA LEU A 84 8.60 3.86 -15.92
C LEU A 84 8.62 5.36 -16.26
N THR A 85 8.34 5.69 -17.52
CA THR A 85 8.17 7.09 -17.96
C THR A 85 6.87 7.70 -17.41
N PRO A 86 6.73 9.03 -17.39
CA PRO A 86 5.48 9.69 -17.01
C PRO A 86 4.28 9.17 -17.82
N GLU A 87 4.43 8.98 -19.14
CA GLU A 87 3.35 8.49 -20.01
C GLU A 87 2.93 7.05 -19.65
N GLU A 88 3.89 6.16 -19.40
CA GLU A 88 3.60 4.79 -18.97
C GLU A 88 2.89 4.74 -17.62
N ILE A 89 3.22 5.68 -16.73
CA ILE A 89 2.56 5.84 -15.43
C ILE A 89 1.10 6.26 -15.65
N GLU A 90 0.83 7.25 -16.49
CA GLU A 90 -0.55 7.68 -16.81
C GLU A 90 -1.38 6.52 -17.35
N ILE A 91 -0.90 5.83 -18.39
CA ILE A 91 -1.63 4.74 -19.05
C ILE A 91 -1.97 3.63 -18.05
N LYS A 92 -1.04 3.28 -17.16
CA LYS A 92 -1.29 2.25 -16.14
C LYS A 92 -2.25 2.72 -15.06
N LEU A 93 -2.22 3.99 -14.67
CA LEU A 93 -3.17 4.56 -13.72
C LEU A 93 -4.58 4.61 -14.29
N ASP A 94 -4.73 5.02 -15.55
CA ASP A 94 -6.02 5.02 -16.25
C ASP A 94 -6.60 3.62 -16.32
N LYS A 95 -5.76 2.61 -16.59
CA LYS A 95 -6.19 1.21 -16.55
C LYS A 95 -6.64 0.80 -15.15
N ILE A 96 -5.88 1.13 -14.11
CA ILE A 96 -6.25 0.82 -12.71
C ILE A 96 -7.59 1.47 -12.36
N LYS A 97 -7.80 2.72 -12.77
CA LYS A 97 -9.06 3.45 -12.60
C LYS A 97 -10.21 2.74 -13.30
N GLY A 98 -10.06 2.41 -14.58
CA GLY A 98 -11.09 1.72 -15.37
C GLY A 98 -11.45 0.34 -14.81
N ASP A 99 -10.45 -0.46 -14.42
CA ASP A 99 -10.67 -1.76 -13.78
C ASP A 99 -11.48 -1.62 -12.47
N PHE A 100 -11.27 -0.54 -11.72
CA PHE A 100 -11.97 -0.29 -10.46
C PHE A 100 -13.37 0.27 -10.65
N GLU A 101 -13.57 1.19 -11.60
CA GLU A 101 -14.89 1.70 -11.97
C GLU A 101 -15.77 0.58 -12.54
N TYR A 102 -15.20 -0.30 -13.37
CA TYR A 102 -15.91 -1.48 -13.88
C TYR A 102 -16.35 -2.41 -12.75
N LEU A 103 -15.51 -2.62 -11.74
CA LEU A 103 -15.87 -3.42 -10.56
C LEU A 103 -16.93 -2.73 -9.69
N LYS A 104 -16.90 -1.39 -9.54
CA LYS A 104 -17.93 -0.61 -8.83
C LYS A 104 -19.29 -0.71 -9.52
N ASN A 105 -19.29 -0.77 -10.85
CA ASN A 105 -20.51 -0.81 -11.66
C ASN A 105 -20.99 -2.24 -11.97
N ARG A 106 -20.28 -3.27 -11.50
CA ARG A 106 -20.81 -4.64 -11.56
C ARG A 106 -21.99 -4.74 -10.59
N PRO A 107 -23.18 -5.14 -11.06
CA PRO A 107 -24.24 -5.53 -10.14
C PRO A 107 -23.70 -6.66 -9.27
N ASP A 108 -23.86 -6.53 -7.95
CA ASP A 108 -23.65 -7.64 -7.04
C ASP A 108 -24.62 -8.74 -7.48
N ILE A 109 -24.10 -9.76 -8.16
CA ILE A 109 -24.87 -10.97 -8.45
C ILE A 109 -24.93 -11.72 -7.12
N THR A 110 -25.79 -11.28 -6.21
CA THR A 110 -26.33 -12.15 -5.19
C THR A 110 -27.15 -13.18 -5.94
N ILE A 111 -26.58 -14.37 -6.12
CA ILE A 111 -27.36 -15.56 -6.38
C ILE A 111 -28.19 -15.74 -5.11
N GLU A 112 -29.39 -15.17 -5.09
CA GLU A 112 -30.43 -15.66 -4.22
C GLU A 112 -30.57 -17.13 -4.60
N ASN A 113 -30.14 -18.01 -3.69
CA ASN A 113 -30.45 -19.43 -3.73
C ASN A 113 -31.98 -19.54 -3.65
N ASN A 114 -32.65 -19.35 -4.78
CA ASN A 114 -34.03 -19.76 -4.93
C ASN A 114 -34.00 -21.29 -5.01
N GLU A 115 -34.48 -21.88 -3.93
CA GLU A 115 -34.83 -23.28 -3.77
C GLU A 115 -35.46 -23.84 -5.05
N PHE A 116 -34.89 -24.92 -5.57
CA PHE A 116 -35.58 -26.00 -6.29
C PHE A 116 -34.90 -27.33 -5.96
#